data_AF-A0AAD5ZZS6-F1
#
_entry.id   AF-A0AAD5ZZS6-F1
#
_cell.length_a   1.000
_cell.length_b   1.000
_cell.length_c   1.000
_cell.angle_alpha   90.00
_cell.angle_beta   90.00
_cell.angle_gamma   90.00
#
_symmetry.space_group_name_H-M   'P 1'
#
loop_
_entity.id
_entity.type
_entity.pdbx_description
1 polymer ?
#
loop_
_entity_poly.entity_id
_entity_poly.type
_entity_poly.pdbx_seq_one_letter_code
_entity_poly.pdbx_strand_id
1 'polypeptide(L)'
;MLNKAYAEADGLLNLFLQSFHEGENTEHLIRHILFLTVDEVAFYQCLDLNLHCYKIGMDSGDLSDEVLYMTNSFIDMMWARTHFLSEVLSLGYSFIFTDMDILWLRNPFINLKRQEEDMLLSCDGYNGLPYDDRNSINTGFFFVASNNKTIKFFDKWYAARNNSDGMKEQDVLNYLKSKGEFSRMGIRVRYLDLEHFSGMCQTKYDAKKVTTVHANCCRTMRAKILDLAAMLKAWRTINSTAEVVWPRHKACHDSWKVSRPEDDELITALKFLSNENRTVIITIINKSDTMEEGMLNLFLKGLRGGKETDYLIDRILFVAVDQVALSRCTEMQLNCYNLEMNTRNLSQGPIFKKDGFVDNMWMKSYFLRTVLKHGYSFIFTVRQSVIVGGFGSSGRRDKNDHMVGVCSEPPDLI
;
A
#
# COMPACT_ATOMS: atom_id res chain seq x y z
N MET A 1 -8.33 -12.32 -6.91
CA MET A 1 -7.59 -13.37 -6.19
C MET A 1 -8.40 -13.81 -4.99
N LEU A 2 -8.40 -15.10 -4.68
CA LEU A 2 -9.28 -15.72 -3.70
C LEU A 2 -8.44 -16.55 -2.71
N ASN A 3 -8.61 -16.29 -1.43
CA ASN A 3 -8.13 -17.16 -0.36
C ASN A 3 -9.33 -17.71 0.43
N LYS A 4 -9.08 -18.61 1.38
CA LYS A 4 -10.12 -19.26 2.19
C LYS A 4 -11.00 -18.23 2.88
N ALA A 5 -10.43 -17.24 3.57
CA ALA A 5 -11.19 -16.17 4.22
C ALA A 5 -12.15 -15.45 3.26
N TYR A 6 -11.77 -15.27 1.99
CA TYR A 6 -12.63 -14.63 0.99
C TYR A 6 -13.69 -15.58 0.43
N ALA A 7 -13.44 -16.89 0.46
CA ALA A 7 -14.32 -17.94 -0.05
C ALA A 7 -15.32 -18.47 0.99
N GLU A 8 -15.17 -18.11 2.28
CA GLU A 8 -16.14 -18.42 3.33
C GLU A 8 -17.54 -17.85 3.04
N ALA A 9 -18.56 -18.42 3.68
CA ALA A 9 -19.97 -18.11 3.40
C ALA A 9 -20.33 -16.62 3.61
N ASP A 10 -19.68 -15.95 4.55
CA ASP A 10 -19.78 -14.51 4.80
C ASP A 10 -18.60 -13.71 4.22
N GLY A 11 -17.76 -14.35 3.40
CA GLY A 11 -16.62 -13.75 2.72
C GLY A 11 -16.99 -12.89 1.49
N LEU A 12 -15.96 -12.34 0.83
CA LEU A 12 -16.12 -11.45 -0.31
C LEU A 12 -16.63 -12.14 -1.59
N LEU A 13 -16.39 -13.43 -1.77
CA LEU A 13 -16.78 -14.15 -2.99
C LEU A 13 -18.28 -14.09 -3.25
N ASN A 14 -19.09 -14.30 -2.22
CA ASN A 14 -20.54 -14.27 -2.35
C ASN A 14 -21.04 -12.89 -2.74
N LEU A 15 -20.50 -11.83 -2.12
CA LEU A 15 -20.87 -10.46 -2.46
C LEU A 15 -20.40 -10.05 -3.86
N PHE A 16 -19.21 -10.50 -4.26
CA PHE A 16 -18.69 -10.30 -5.60
C PHE A 16 -19.62 -10.92 -6.64
N LEU A 17 -19.95 -12.21 -6.52
CA LEU A 17 -20.86 -12.91 -7.44
C LEU A 17 -22.27 -12.29 -7.43
N GLN A 18 -22.78 -11.94 -6.25
CA GLN A 18 -24.08 -11.28 -6.11
C GLN A 18 -24.13 -9.96 -6.88
N SER A 19 -23.03 -9.19 -6.89
CA SER A 19 -22.97 -7.95 -7.67
C SER A 19 -23.15 -8.20 -9.17
N PHE A 20 -22.61 -9.28 -9.73
CA PHE A 20 -22.80 -9.63 -11.14
C PHE A 20 -24.25 -10.04 -11.43
N HIS A 21 -24.90 -10.79 -10.54
CA HIS A 21 -26.31 -11.19 -10.72
C HIS A 21 -27.26 -9.98 -10.66
N GLU A 22 -26.94 -8.98 -9.83
CA GLU A 22 -27.78 -7.81 -9.58
C GLU A 22 -27.41 -6.58 -10.44
N GLY A 23 -26.28 -6.62 -11.12
CA GLY A 23 -25.84 -5.57 -12.02
C GLY A 23 -26.57 -5.59 -13.36
N GLU A 24 -26.62 -4.44 -14.01
CA GLU A 24 -27.23 -4.28 -15.33
C GLU A 24 -26.35 -4.94 -16.40
N ASN A 25 -26.84 -6.04 -16.98
CA ASN A 25 -26.18 -6.79 -18.05
C ASN A 25 -24.77 -7.30 -17.67
N THR A 26 -24.61 -7.76 -16.43
CA THR A 26 -23.33 -8.29 -15.90
C THR A 26 -23.33 -9.79 -15.65
N GLU A 27 -24.48 -10.42 -15.36
CA GLU A 27 -24.55 -11.83 -14.92
C GLU A 27 -23.82 -12.80 -15.87
N HIS A 28 -24.00 -12.63 -17.18
CA HIS A 28 -23.36 -13.48 -18.19
C HIS A 28 -21.82 -13.38 -18.19
N LEU A 29 -21.23 -12.38 -17.53
CA LEU A 29 -19.78 -12.20 -17.43
C LEU A 29 -19.15 -13.15 -16.42
N ILE A 30 -19.91 -13.71 -15.47
CA ILE A 30 -19.39 -14.64 -14.45
C ILE A 30 -18.64 -15.83 -15.10
N ARG A 31 -19.18 -16.38 -16.19
CA ARG A 31 -18.58 -17.48 -16.96
C ARG A 31 -17.27 -17.11 -17.68
N HIS A 32 -16.88 -15.84 -17.64
CA HIS A 32 -15.66 -15.33 -18.27
C HIS A 32 -14.62 -14.89 -17.22
N ILE A 33 -14.86 -15.16 -15.93
CA ILE A 33 -13.94 -14.84 -14.83
C ILE A 33 -13.10 -16.07 -14.51
N LEU A 34 -11.78 -15.90 -14.51
CA LEU A 34 -10.84 -16.87 -13.95
C LEU A 34 -10.46 -16.44 -12.53
N PHE A 35 -10.88 -17.21 -11.54
CA PHE A 35 -10.53 -16.99 -10.14
C PHE A 35 -9.15 -17.55 -9.84
N LEU A 36 -8.23 -16.67 -9.44
CA LEU A 36 -6.89 -17.05 -9.01
C LEU A 36 -6.90 -17.35 -7.52
N THR A 37 -6.69 -18.61 -7.13
CA THR A 37 -6.72 -19.05 -5.74
C THR A 37 -5.31 -19.20 -5.18
N VAL A 38 -5.11 -18.89 -3.90
CA VAL A 38 -3.79 -18.93 -3.25
C VAL A 38 -3.63 -20.06 -2.22
N ASP A 39 -4.73 -20.73 -1.86
CA ASP A 39 -4.74 -21.89 -0.98
C ASP A 39 -5.68 -22.99 -1.51
N GLU A 40 -5.58 -24.19 -0.93
CA GLU A 40 -6.35 -25.36 -1.37
C GLU A 40 -7.83 -25.28 -1.03
N VAL A 41 -8.17 -24.71 0.12
CA VAL A 41 -9.56 -24.62 0.57
C VAL A 41 -10.33 -23.70 -0.37
N ALA A 42 -9.77 -22.54 -0.70
CA ALA A 42 -10.32 -21.62 -1.69
C ALA A 42 -10.44 -22.25 -3.07
N PHE A 43 -9.45 -23.06 -3.49
CA PHE A 43 -9.48 -23.74 -4.77
C PHE A 43 -10.66 -24.71 -4.89
N TYR A 44 -10.83 -25.61 -3.91
CA TYR A 44 -11.92 -26.57 -3.94
C TYR A 44 -13.29 -25.91 -3.76
N GLN A 45 -13.43 -24.92 -2.89
CA GLN A 45 -14.67 -24.15 -2.74
C GLN A 45 -15.06 -23.43 -4.05
N CYS A 46 -14.08 -22.88 -4.75
CA CYS A 46 -14.31 -22.25 -6.05
C CYS A 46 -14.80 -23.26 -7.10
N LEU A 47 -14.22 -24.47 -7.12
CA LEU A 47 -14.65 -25.56 -8.00
C LEU A 47 -16.05 -26.08 -7.64
N ASP A 48 -16.39 -26.19 -6.36
CA ASP A 48 -17.72 -26.62 -5.89
C ASP A 48 -18.82 -25.65 -6.32
N LEU A 49 -18.49 -24.37 -6.49
CA LEU A 49 -19.36 -23.33 -7.06
C LEU A 49 -19.41 -23.36 -8.60
N ASN A 50 -18.73 -24.32 -9.24
CA ASN A 50 -18.68 -24.51 -10.68
C ASN A 50 -18.11 -23.29 -11.44
N LEU A 51 -17.16 -22.59 -10.81
CA LEU A 51 -16.46 -21.42 -11.37
C LEU A 51 -15.17 -21.87 -12.09
N HIS A 52 -14.60 -20.99 -12.92
CA HIS A 52 -13.27 -21.24 -13.49
C HIS A 52 -12.19 -20.82 -12.48
N CYS A 53 -11.42 -21.79 -11.98
CA CYS A 53 -10.49 -21.57 -10.88
C CYS A 53 -9.08 -22.05 -11.27
N TYR A 54 -8.06 -21.30 -10.84
CA TYR A 54 -6.66 -21.63 -11.04
C TYR A 54 -5.88 -21.38 -9.76
N LYS A 55 -5.23 -22.42 -9.22
CA LYS A 55 -4.38 -22.30 -8.03
C LYS A 55 -3.00 -21.78 -8.42
N ILE A 56 -2.62 -20.62 -7.89
CA ILE A 56 -1.28 -20.07 -8.05
C ILE A 56 -0.33 -20.78 -7.07
N GLY A 57 0.83 -21.23 -7.57
CA GLY A 57 1.92 -21.71 -6.72
C GLY A 57 2.64 -20.54 -6.07
N MET A 58 2.74 -20.54 -4.74
CA MET A 58 3.46 -19.52 -3.98
C MET A 58 4.42 -20.19 -2.99
N ASP A 59 5.62 -19.63 -2.84
CA ASP A 59 6.60 -20.07 -1.84
C ASP A 59 6.34 -19.47 -0.45
N SER A 60 5.50 -18.43 -0.38
CA SER A 60 5.00 -17.87 0.88
C SER A 60 4.12 -18.91 1.57
N GLY A 61 4.21 -19.04 2.90
CA GLY A 61 3.52 -20.05 3.71
C GLY A 61 1.98 -19.99 3.66
N ASP A 62 1.31 -20.49 4.69
CA ASP A 62 -0.16 -20.59 4.71
C ASP A 62 -0.85 -19.20 4.57
N LEU A 63 -1.60 -19.01 3.49
CA LEU A 63 -2.35 -17.78 3.17
C LEU A 63 -3.86 -17.96 3.38
N SER A 64 -4.28 -18.99 4.12
CA SER A 64 -5.69 -19.29 4.33
C SER A 64 -6.45 -18.21 5.12
N ASP A 65 -5.75 -17.48 5.99
CA ASP A 65 -6.35 -16.43 6.84
C ASP A 65 -6.46 -15.08 6.12
N GLU A 66 -7.13 -14.10 6.74
CA GLU A 66 -7.25 -12.74 6.17
C GLU A 66 -5.87 -12.11 5.96
N VAL A 67 -5.55 -11.83 4.69
CA VAL A 67 -4.32 -11.14 4.32
C VAL A 67 -4.53 -9.63 4.42
N LEU A 68 -4.07 -9.04 5.53
CA LEU A 68 -4.18 -7.60 5.77
C LEU A 68 -3.32 -6.78 4.81
N TYR A 69 -3.82 -5.60 4.45
CA TYR A 69 -3.15 -4.66 3.55
C TYR A 69 -1.72 -4.31 4.04
N MET A 70 -0.76 -4.36 3.12
CA MET A 70 0.68 -4.09 3.33
C MET A 70 1.39 -5.01 4.34
N THR A 71 0.91 -6.24 4.53
CA THR A 71 1.70 -7.31 5.14
C THR A 71 2.68 -7.92 4.12
N ASN A 72 3.71 -8.65 4.57
CA ASN A 72 4.63 -9.33 3.64
C ASN A 72 3.89 -10.33 2.75
N SER A 73 3.02 -11.14 3.36
CA SER A 73 2.10 -12.05 2.66
C SER A 73 1.25 -11.33 1.61
N PHE A 74 0.76 -10.12 1.90
CA PHE A 74 0.05 -9.30 0.92
C PHE A 74 0.96 -8.90 -0.25
N ILE A 75 2.19 -8.44 0.02
CA ILE A 75 3.13 -8.03 -1.02
C ILE A 75 3.52 -9.21 -1.92
N ASP A 76 3.84 -10.36 -1.34
CA ASP A 76 4.18 -11.59 -2.09
C ASP A 76 3.01 -12.03 -2.96
N MET A 77 1.79 -12.00 -2.40
CA MET A 77 0.55 -12.30 -3.12
C MET A 77 0.34 -11.37 -4.32
N MET A 78 0.58 -10.08 -4.16
CA MET A 78 0.46 -9.12 -5.26
C MET A 78 1.53 -9.32 -6.33
N TRP A 79 2.76 -9.70 -5.97
CA TRP A 79 3.80 -9.99 -6.96
C TRP A 79 3.56 -11.31 -7.69
N ALA A 80 3.08 -12.36 -7.00
CA ALA A 80 2.66 -13.61 -7.63
C ALA A 80 1.54 -13.39 -8.65
N ARG A 81 0.57 -12.53 -8.31
CA ARG A 81 -0.45 -12.07 -9.27
C ARG A 81 0.18 -11.41 -10.50
N THR A 82 1.09 -10.46 -10.29
CA THR A 82 1.73 -9.74 -11.40
C THR A 82 2.52 -10.68 -12.31
N HIS A 83 3.18 -11.71 -11.74
CA HIS A 83 3.85 -12.75 -12.52
C HIS A 83 2.86 -13.53 -13.40
N PHE A 84 1.80 -14.05 -12.79
CA PHE A 84 0.77 -14.80 -13.51
C PHE A 84 0.16 -13.98 -14.66
N LEU A 85 -0.12 -12.69 -14.42
CA LEU A 85 -0.62 -11.80 -15.47
C LEU A 85 0.40 -11.57 -16.60
N SER A 86 1.71 -11.58 -16.31
CA SER A 86 2.76 -11.57 -17.36
C SER A 86 2.73 -12.83 -18.21
N GLU A 87 2.51 -14.00 -17.60
CA GLU A 87 2.38 -15.28 -18.32
C GLU A 87 1.15 -15.29 -19.24
N VAL A 88 0.01 -14.76 -18.78
CA VAL A 88 -1.20 -14.60 -19.60
C VAL A 88 -0.92 -13.74 -20.85
N LEU A 89 -0.19 -12.63 -20.71
CA LEU A 89 0.19 -11.81 -21.87
C LEU A 89 1.11 -12.58 -22.82
N SER A 90 2.07 -13.32 -22.27
CA SER A 90 3.05 -14.13 -23.03
C SER A 90 2.40 -15.25 -23.82
N LEU A 91 1.25 -15.77 -23.34
CA LEU A 91 0.40 -16.73 -24.05
C LEU A 91 -0.46 -16.07 -25.15
N GLY A 92 -0.40 -14.75 -25.32
CA GLY A 92 -1.14 -14.02 -26.36
C GLY A 92 -2.52 -13.52 -25.93
N TYR A 93 -2.90 -13.64 -24.66
CA TYR A 93 -4.24 -13.25 -24.18
C TYR A 93 -4.25 -11.85 -23.59
N SER A 94 -5.17 -11.01 -24.07
CA SER A 94 -5.52 -9.76 -23.39
C SER A 94 -6.44 -10.06 -22.21
N PHE A 95 -6.40 -9.25 -21.15
CA PHE A 95 -7.20 -9.49 -19.96
C PHE A 95 -7.77 -8.21 -19.36
N ILE A 96 -8.84 -8.37 -18.59
CA ILE A 96 -9.27 -7.42 -17.55
C ILE A 96 -8.96 -8.08 -16.22
N PHE A 97 -8.23 -7.38 -15.37
CA PHE A 97 -8.05 -7.76 -13.98
C PHE A 97 -9.05 -7.01 -13.10
N THR A 98 -9.63 -7.70 -12.12
CA THR A 98 -10.50 -7.13 -11.09
C THR A 98 -10.18 -7.76 -9.74
N ASP A 99 -10.07 -6.94 -8.71
CA ASP A 99 -10.06 -7.41 -7.33
C ASP A 99 -11.46 -7.91 -6.91
N MET A 100 -11.48 -8.75 -5.87
CA MET A 100 -12.71 -9.35 -5.32
C MET A 100 -13.57 -8.35 -4.55
N ASP A 101 -13.00 -7.20 -4.17
CA ASP A 101 -13.67 -6.12 -3.43
C ASP A 101 -14.20 -5.03 -4.37
N ILE A 102 -14.54 -5.41 -5.60
CA ILE A 102 -15.14 -4.55 -6.62
C ILE A 102 -16.55 -5.05 -6.94
N LEU A 103 -17.55 -4.19 -6.74
CA LEU A 103 -18.91 -4.45 -7.22
C LEU A 103 -18.99 -4.14 -8.72
N TRP A 104 -19.64 -5.04 -9.46
CA TRP A 104 -19.92 -4.88 -10.88
C TRP A 104 -21.39 -4.51 -11.07
N LEU A 105 -21.68 -3.22 -11.22
CA LEU A 105 -23.05 -2.69 -11.26
C LEU A 105 -23.57 -2.53 -12.69
N ARG A 106 -22.69 -2.31 -13.66
CA ARG A 106 -23.02 -2.28 -15.09
C ARG A 106 -21.95 -2.97 -15.92
N ASN A 107 -22.31 -3.40 -17.12
CA ASN A 107 -21.37 -3.92 -18.09
C ASN A 107 -20.27 -2.87 -18.45
N PRO A 108 -18.98 -3.10 -18.10
CA PRO A 108 -17.96 -2.07 -18.27
C PRO A 108 -17.42 -1.97 -19.69
N PHE A 109 -17.71 -2.93 -20.58
CA PHE A 109 -17.17 -2.93 -21.94
C PHE A 109 -17.60 -1.70 -22.76
N ILE A 110 -18.70 -1.04 -22.38
CA ILE A 110 -19.12 0.23 -22.97
C ILE A 110 -18.07 1.32 -22.72
N ASN A 111 -17.50 1.38 -21.52
CA ASN A 111 -16.52 2.39 -21.09
C ASN A 111 -15.06 1.95 -21.29
N LEU A 112 -14.85 0.66 -21.59
CA LEU A 112 -13.53 0.08 -21.91
C LEU A 112 -13.24 0.01 -23.42
N LYS A 113 -14.07 0.63 -24.28
CA LYS A 113 -13.79 0.69 -25.72
C LYS A 113 -12.40 1.29 -25.95
N ARG A 114 -11.57 0.52 -26.65
CA ARG A 114 -10.20 0.89 -27.02
C ARG A 114 -10.21 1.47 -28.41
N GLN A 115 -9.36 2.45 -28.63
CA GLN A 115 -8.92 2.84 -29.96
C GLN A 115 -7.57 2.18 -30.23
N GLU A 116 -6.60 2.53 -29.40
CA GLU A 116 -5.19 2.28 -29.65
C GLU A 116 -4.42 2.00 -28.35
N GLU A 117 -5.06 2.16 -27.19
CA GLU A 117 -4.46 2.01 -25.88
C GLU A 117 -4.01 0.58 -25.62
N ASP A 118 -2.84 0.44 -25.03
CA ASP A 118 -2.26 -0.83 -24.59
C ASP A 118 -2.77 -1.21 -23.21
N MET A 119 -3.04 -0.22 -22.35
CA MET A 119 -3.49 -0.40 -20.97
C MET A 119 -4.58 0.62 -20.61
N LEU A 120 -5.60 0.16 -19.89
CA LEU A 120 -6.60 1.03 -19.26
C LEU A 120 -6.50 0.84 -17.73
N LEU A 121 -6.23 1.90 -16.98
CA LEU A 121 -5.93 1.81 -15.55
C LEU A 121 -6.99 2.54 -14.71
N SER A 122 -7.55 1.88 -13.69
CA SER A 122 -8.32 2.58 -12.66
C SER A 122 -7.42 3.51 -11.85
N CYS A 123 -8.05 4.43 -11.12
CA CYS A 123 -7.35 5.44 -10.33
C CYS A 123 -7.87 5.48 -8.89
N ASP A 124 -7.00 5.78 -7.94
CA ASP A 124 -7.42 6.24 -6.62
C ASP A 124 -7.76 7.75 -6.64
N GLY A 125 -7.14 8.50 -7.56
CA GLY A 125 -7.41 9.91 -7.81
C GLY A 125 -7.28 10.23 -9.30
N TYR A 126 -8.34 10.83 -9.86
CA TYR A 126 -8.44 11.20 -11.28
C TYR A 126 -8.52 12.72 -11.42
N ASN A 127 -7.70 13.27 -12.31
CA ASN A 127 -7.57 14.72 -12.50
C ASN A 127 -8.42 15.28 -13.65
N GLY A 128 -9.26 14.44 -14.27
CA GLY A 128 -10.10 14.82 -15.41
C GLY A 128 -9.43 14.69 -16.78
N LEU A 129 -8.13 14.37 -16.84
CA LEU A 129 -7.36 14.22 -18.07
C LEU A 129 -6.99 12.73 -18.27
N PRO A 130 -7.62 12.02 -19.23
CA PRO A 130 -7.50 10.56 -19.34
C PRO A 130 -6.13 10.05 -19.80
N TYR A 131 -5.24 10.92 -20.28
CA TYR A 131 -3.90 10.55 -20.75
C TYR A 131 -2.76 11.20 -19.93
N ASP A 132 -3.10 11.78 -18.78
CA ASP A 132 -2.14 12.48 -17.93
C ASP A 132 -1.53 11.53 -16.89
N ASP A 133 -0.21 11.34 -16.94
CA ASP A 133 0.55 10.56 -15.95
C ASP A 133 0.58 11.19 -14.54
N ARG A 134 -0.15 12.27 -14.28
CA ARG A 134 -0.36 12.76 -12.91
C ARG A 134 -1.53 12.06 -12.18
N ASN A 135 -2.33 11.25 -12.88
CA ASN A 135 -3.39 10.44 -12.25
C ASN A 135 -2.81 9.38 -11.30
N SER A 136 -3.41 9.19 -10.12
CA SER A 136 -2.93 8.19 -9.15
C SER A 136 -3.46 6.81 -9.52
N ILE A 137 -2.60 5.92 -10.03
CA ILE A 137 -3.01 4.56 -10.48
C ILE A 137 -3.49 3.71 -9.31
N ASN A 138 -4.53 2.94 -9.57
CA ASN A 138 -4.98 1.80 -8.78
C ASN A 138 -4.83 0.50 -9.61
N THR A 139 -4.39 -0.59 -8.97
CA THR A 139 -4.19 -1.90 -9.62
C THR A 139 -5.31 -2.91 -9.31
N GLY A 140 -6.43 -2.45 -8.77
CA GLY A 140 -7.59 -3.28 -8.49
C GLY A 140 -8.50 -3.50 -9.68
N PHE A 141 -8.51 -2.59 -10.67
CA PHE A 141 -9.24 -2.79 -11.92
C PHE A 141 -8.46 -2.24 -13.10
N PHE A 142 -8.07 -3.10 -14.05
CA PHE A 142 -7.37 -2.63 -15.23
C PHE A 142 -7.48 -3.58 -16.41
N PHE A 143 -7.41 -3.04 -17.62
CA PHE A 143 -7.31 -3.79 -18.85
C PHE A 143 -5.88 -3.75 -19.38
N VAL A 144 -5.40 -4.86 -19.95
CA VAL A 144 -4.13 -4.93 -20.68
C VAL A 144 -4.30 -5.70 -21.99
N ALA A 145 -3.85 -5.09 -23.08
CA ALA A 145 -3.75 -5.73 -24.37
C ALA A 145 -2.51 -6.64 -24.42
N SER A 146 -2.63 -7.87 -24.90
CA SER A 146 -1.44 -8.66 -25.22
C SER A 146 -0.79 -8.15 -26.49
N ASN A 147 0.45 -7.66 -26.36
CA ASN A 147 1.33 -7.32 -27.46
C ASN A 147 2.79 -7.28 -26.98
N ASN A 148 3.73 -7.16 -27.91
CA ASN A 148 5.17 -7.17 -27.60
C ASN A 148 5.60 -6.07 -26.61
N LYS A 149 4.90 -4.93 -26.55
CA LYS A 149 5.24 -3.84 -25.64
C LYS A 149 4.78 -4.17 -24.23
N THR A 150 3.53 -4.62 -24.06
CA THR A 150 2.97 -4.94 -22.74
C THR A 150 3.62 -6.17 -22.12
N ILE A 151 3.96 -7.20 -22.91
CA ILE A 151 4.73 -8.36 -22.42
C ILE A 151 6.06 -7.89 -21.80
N LYS A 152 6.87 -7.13 -22.58
CA LYS A 152 8.15 -6.60 -22.09
C LYS A 152 8.00 -5.67 -20.89
N PHE A 153 6.92 -4.88 -20.86
CA PHE A 153 6.65 -3.98 -19.75
C PHE A 153 6.33 -4.76 -18.47
N PHE A 154 5.49 -5.80 -18.55
CA PHE A 154 5.17 -6.65 -17.40
C PHE A 154 6.39 -7.42 -16.90
N ASP A 155 7.25 -7.93 -17.78
CA ASP A 155 8.52 -8.55 -17.38
C ASP A 155 9.40 -7.56 -16.62
N LYS A 156 9.52 -6.32 -17.11
CA LYS A 156 10.28 -5.27 -16.44
C LYS A 156 9.66 -4.88 -15.10
N TRP A 157 8.35 -4.74 -15.04
CA TRP A 157 7.62 -4.41 -13.82
C TRP A 157 7.79 -5.50 -12.76
N TYR A 158 7.63 -6.76 -13.14
CA TYR A 158 7.85 -7.89 -12.26
C TYR A 158 9.31 -8.02 -11.81
N ALA A 159 10.28 -7.78 -12.70
CA ALA A 159 11.71 -7.80 -12.35
C ALA A 159 12.10 -6.66 -11.39
N ALA A 160 11.40 -5.52 -11.44
CA ALA A 160 11.65 -4.39 -10.55
C ALA A 160 11.41 -4.71 -9.07
N ARG A 161 10.62 -5.76 -8.75
CA ARG A 161 10.42 -6.27 -7.39
C ARG A 161 11.74 -6.51 -6.64
N ASN A 162 12.77 -6.96 -7.36
CA ASN A 162 14.09 -7.28 -6.81
C ASN A 162 14.85 -6.04 -6.32
N ASN A 163 14.34 -4.82 -6.54
CA ASN A 163 14.94 -3.56 -6.13
C ASN A 163 13.94 -2.65 -5.40
N SER A 164 12.86 -3.21 -4.86
CA SER A 164 11.75 -2.45 -4.28
C SER A 164 11.19 -3.16 -3.04
N ASP A 165 12.07 -3.48 -2.11
CA ASP A 165 11.71 -4.20 -0.89
C ASP A 165 10.67 -3.41 -0.07
N GLY A 166 9.64 -4.11 0.41
CA GLY A 166 8.53 -3.52 1.16
C GLY A 166 7.52 -2.73 0.30
N MET A 167 7.75 -2.59 -1.00
CA MET A 167 6.80 -1.96 -1.93
C MET A 167 5.87 -3.01 -2.56
N LYS A 168 4.57 -2.72 -2.58
CA LYS A 168 3.63 -3.50 -3.38
C LYS A 168 3.78 -3.14 -4.88
N GLU A 169 3.26 -4.00 -5.74
CA GLU A 169 3.30 -3.88 -7.20
C GLU A 169 2.77 -2.53 -7.71
N GLN A 170 1.71 -1.98 -7.12
CA GLN A 170 1.15 -0.67 -7.49
C GLN A 170 2.13 0.48 -7.20
N ASP A 171 2.86 0.41 -6.09
CA ASP A 171 3.83 1.45 -5.72
C ASP A 171 4.98 1.45 -6.71
N VAL A 172 5.44 0.26 -7.11
CA VAL A 172 6.48 0.10 -8.13
C VAL A 172 5.98 0.56 -9.50
N LEU A 173 4.73 0.26 -9.87
CA LEU A 173 4.15 0.75 -11.12
C LEU A 173 4.12 2.27 -11.15
N ASN A 174 3.69 2.91 -10.05
CA ASN A 174 3.72 4.37 -9.91
C ASN A 174 5.15 4.91 -9.98
N TYR A 175 6.12 4.23 -9.38
CA TYR A 175 7.53 4.60 -9.50
C TYR A 175 8.03 4.54 -10.96
N LEU A 176 7.82 3.42 -11.66
CA LEU A 176 8.21 3.27 -13.07
C LEU A 176 7.56 4.34 -13.95
N LYS A 177 6.27 4.58 -13.75
CA LYS A 177 5.54 5.67 -14.39
C LYS A 177 6.15 7.04 -14.11
N SER A 178 6.48 7.35 -12.85
CA SER A 178 7.13 8.63 -12.48
C SER A 178 8.49 8.82 -13.15
N LYS A 179 9.14 7.72 -13.54
CA LYS A 179 10.39 7.72 -14.30
C LYS A 179 10.17 7.82 -15.81
N GLY A 180 8.94 7.89 -16.29
CA GLY A 180 8.59 7.99 -17.72
C GLY A 180 8.69 6.66 -18.47
N GLU A 181 8.61 5.52 -17.78
CA GLU A 181 8.78 4.19 -18.40
C GLU A 181 7.72 3.88 -19.45
N PHE A 182 6.46 4.29 -19.25
CA PHE A 182 5.42 4.12 -20.26
C PHE A 182 5.81 4.79 -21.59
N SER A 183 6.25 6.05 -21.52
CA SER A 183 6.71 6.80 -22.69
C SER A 183 7.94 6.16 -23.36
N ARG A 184 8.95 5.78 -22.57
CA ARG A 184 10.17 5.11 -23.09
C ARG A 184 9.88 3.80 -23.82
N MET A 185 8.89 3.04 -23.34
CA MET A 185 8.50 1.75 -23.92
C MET A 185 7.37 1.88 -24.96
N GLY A 186 6.91 3.09 -25.26
CA GLY A 186 5.82 3.34 -26.19
C GLY A 186 4.48 2.72 -25.76
N ILE A 187 4.26 2.56 -24.45
CA ILE A 187 3.01 2.07 -23.87
C ILE A 187 2.00 3.20 -23.85
N ARG A 188 0.86 2.99 -24.50
CA ARG A 188 -0.25 3.93 -24.50
C ARG A 188 -1.21 3.57 -23.38
N VAL A 189 -1.28 4.45 -22.38
CA VAL A 189 -2.13 4.27 -21.19
C VAL A 189 -3.28 5.26 -21.23
N ARG A 190 -4.49 4.78 -20.95
CA ARG A 190 -5.62 5.65 -20.61
C ARG A 190 -6.10 5.38 -19.19
N TYR A 191 -6.22 6.44 -18.41
CA TYR A 191 -6.75 6.43 -17.06
C TYR A 191 -8.28 6.47 -17.10
N LEU A 192 -8.90 5.60 -16.31
CA LEU A 192 -10.33 5.42 -16.26
C LEU A 192 -10.98 6.47 -15.35
N ASP A 193 -12.10 7.03 -15.81
CA ASP A 193 -12.84 8.07 -15.10
C ASP A 193 -13.54 7.48 -13.86
N LEU A 194 -13.37 8.17 -12.72
CA LEU A 194 -13.98 7.81 -11.43
C LEU A 194 -15.50 7.89 -11.44
N GLU A 195 -16.10 8.58 -12.40
CA GLU A 195 -17.56 8.64 -12.56
C GLU A 195 -18.15 7.27 -12.97
N HIS A 196 -17.35 6.44 -13.66
CA HIS A 196 -17.74 5.09 -14.07
C HIS A 196 -17.04 4.01 -13.25
N PHE A 197 -15.74 4.18 -13.00
CA PHE A 197 -14.90 3.24 -12.26
C PHE A 197 -14.59 3.81 -10.88
N SER A 198 -15.62 3.87 -10.04
CA SER A 198 -15.57 4.57 -8.76
C SER A 198 -14.90 3.72 -7.67
N GLY A 199 -14.57 4.38 -6.56
CA GLY A 199 -14.07 3.73 -5.37
C GLY A 199 -14.45 4.45 -4.07
N MET A 200 -14.26 3.80 -2.93
CA MET A 200 -14.55 4.33 -1.59
C MET A 200 -13.60 5.44 -1.14
N CYS A 201 -12.50 5.69 -1.86
CA CYS A 201 -11.69 6.91 -1.65
C CYS A 201 -12.45 8.21 -2.00
N GLN A 202 -13.53 8.13 -2.77
CA GLN A 202 -14.37 9.28 -3.13
C GLN A 202 -15.65 9.35 -2.27
N THR A 203 -16.28 10.52 -2.21
CA THR A 203 -17.49 10.75 -1.39
C THR A 203 -18.77 10.94 -2.22
N LYS A 204 -18.66 10.98 -3.55
CA LYS A 204 -19.77 11.25 -4.46
C LYS A 204 -19.80 10.23 -5.60
N TYR A 205 -20.98 9.70 -5.89
CA TYR A 205 -21.21 8.74 -6.95
C TYR A 205 -22.46 9.16 -7.73
N ASP A 206 -22.35 9.22 -9.05
CA ASP A 206 -23.54 9.34 -9.91
C ASP A 206 -24.08 7.94 -10.19
N ALA A 207 -25.22 7.62 -9.57
CA ALA A 207 -25.87 6.32 -9.71
C ALA A 207 -26.23 5.97 -11.16
N LYS A 208 -26.39 6.97 -12.04
CA LYS A 208 -26.72 6.79 -13.46
C LYS A 208 -25.52 6.36 -14.30
N LYS A 209 -24.30 6.61 -13.83
CA LYS A 209 -23.06 6.40 -14.59
C LYS A 209 -22.14 5.35 -13.98
N VAL A 210 -22.20 5.19 -12.66
CA VAL A 210 -21.38 4.22 -11.94
C VAL A 210 -21.50 2.84 -12.58
N THR A 211 -20.35 2.26 -12.91
CA THR A 211 -20.22 0.98 -13.59
C THR A 211 -19.63 -0.05 -12.63
N THR A 212 -18.58 0.34 -11.91
CA THR A 212 -17.98 -0.47 -10.86
C THR A 212 -17.73 0.37 -9.61
N VAL A 213 -17.67 -0.28 -8.44
CA VAL A 213 -17.27 0.35 -7.19
C VAL A 213 -16.22 -0.49 -6.49
N HIS A 214 -15.03 0.06 -6.30
CA HIS A 214 -13.94 -0.57 -5.55
C HIS A 214 -13.96 -0.17 -4.06
N ALA A 215 -13.82 -1.11 -3.14
CA ALA A 215 -13.50 -0.81 -1.74
C ALA A 215 -12.02 -0.39 -1.53
N ASN A 216 -11.49 0.48 -2.41
CA ASN A 216 -10.21 1.12 -2.18
C ASN A 216 -10.29 2.09 -0.98
N CYS A 217 -9.15 2.43 -0.36
CA CYS A 217 -9.12 3.14 0.92
C CYS A 217 -9.82 2.41 2.09
N CYS A 218 -9.93 1.08 2.03
CA CYS A 218 -10.46 0.23 3.09
C CYS A 218 -9.42 -0.80 3.56
N ARG A 219 -9.26 -1.00 4.87
CA ARG A 219 -8.15 -1.80 5.42
C ARG A 219 -8.50 -3.27 5.65
N THR A 220 -9.69 -3.56 6.19
CA THR A 220 -10.06 -4.93 6.63
C THR A 220 -11.19 -5.52 5.81
N MET A 221 -11.20 -6.84 5.64
CA MET A 221 -12.19 -7.60 4.90
C MET A 221 -13.60 -7.38 5.46
N ARG A 222 -13.77 -7.45 6.79
CA ARG A 222 -15.06 -7.21 7.43
C ARG A 222 -15.62 -5.82 7.10
N ALA A 223 -14.77 -4.79 7.09
CA ALA A 223 -15.21 -3.45 6.73
C ALA A 223 -15.61 -3.35 5.25
N LYS A 224 -14.82 -3.97 4.35
CA LYS A 224 -15.14 -4.06 2.92
C LYS A 224 -16.51 -4.71 2.71
N ILE A 225 -16.76 -5.86 3.33
CA ILE A 225 -18.04 -6.58 3.23
C ILE A 225 -19.21 -5.71 3.68
N LEU A 226 -19.09 -5.06 4.86
CA LEU A 226 -20.16 -4.23 5.41
C LEU A 226 -20.54 -3.06 4.48
N ASP A 227 -19.55 -2.28 4.04
CA ASP A 227 -19.82 -1.10 3.22
C ASP A 227 -20.20 -1.47 1.78
N LEU A 228 -19.58 -2.49 1.17
CA LEU A 228 -19.97 -2.97 -0.17
C LEU A 228 -21.39 -3.57 -0.16
N ALA A 229 -21.78 -4.33 0.88
CA ALA A 229 -23.13 -4.85 0.99
C ALA A 229 -24.16 -3.73 1.15
N ALA A 230 -23.83 -2.68 1.91
CA ALA A 230 -24.68 -1.49 2.02
C ALA A 230 -24.82 -0.77 0.68
N MET A 231 -23.73 -0.64 -0.09
CA MET A 231 -23.77 -0.04 -1.43
C MET A 231 -24.60 -0.88 -2.40
N LEU A 232 -24.45 -2.20 -2.41
CA LEU A 232 -25.24 -3.08 -3.27
C LEU A 232 -26.73 -3.05 -2.88
N LYS A 233 -27.05 -2.93 -1.59
CA LYS A 233 -28.43 -2.70 -1.14
C LYS A 233 -28.99 -1.36 -1.64
N ALA A 234 -28.20 -0.29 -1.63
CA ALA A 234 -28.61 1.01 -2.17
C ALA A 234 -28.80 0.95 -3.70
N TRP A 235 -27.92 0.23 -4.40
CA TRP A 235 -28.03 -0.03 -5.84
C TRP A 235 -29.39 -0.63 -6.25
N ARG A 236 -29.91 -1.58 -5.48
CA ARG A 236 -31.26 -2.18 -5.73
C ARG A 236 -32.41 -1.17 -5.71
N THR A 237 -32.20 0.00 -5.15
CA THR A 237 -33.24 1.04 -5.06
C THR A 237 -33.21 2.03 -6.23
N ILE A 238 -32.28 1.85 -7.19
CA ILE A 238 -32.26 2.61 -8.45
C ILE A 238 -33.51 2.24 -9.26
N ASN A 239 -34.57 3.03 -9.09
CA ASN A 239 -35.64 3.15 -10.07
C ASN A 239 -35.30 4.30 -11.01
N SER A 240 -35.83 4.26 -12.24
CA SER A 240 -35.53 5.15 -13.38
C SER A 240 -35.70 6.67 -13.11
N THR A 241 -36.18 7.05 -11.93
CA THR A 241 -36.52 8.42 -11.52
C THR A 241 -35.98 8.83 -10.14
N ALA A 242 -35.37 7.92 -9.36
CA ALA A 242 -34.91 8.23 -7.99
C ALA A 242 -33.41 8.52 -7.93
N GLU A 243 -33.03 9.63 -7.29
CA GLU A 243 -31.64 9.84 -6.85
C GLU A 243 -31.31 8.82 -5.76
N VAL A 244 -30.29 8.00 -5.98
CA VAL A 244 -29.81 7.07 -4.95
C VAL A 244 -28.90 7.77 -3.98
N VAL A 245 -29.26 7.66 -2.70
CA VAL A 245 -28.41 8.08 -1.60
C VAL A 245 -27.44 6.94 -1.30
N TRP A 246 -26.21 7.10 -1.74
CA TRP A 246 -25.14 6.16 -1.42
C TRP A 246 -24.80 6.23 0.08
N PRO A 247 -24.62 5.07 0.74
CA PRO A 247 -24.23 5.04 2.14
C PRO A 247 -22.83 5.64 2.30
N ARG A 248 -22.55 6.18 3.49
CA ARG A 248 -21.18 6.53 3.87
C ARG A 248 -20.41 5.25 4.19
N HIS A 249 -19.16 5.18 3.73
CA HIS A 249 -18.25 4.04 3.96
C HIS A 249 -17.63 4.08 5.36
N LYS A 250 -18.49 4.10 6.38
CA LYS A 250 -18.08 4.29 7.77
C LYS A 250 -17.23 3.13 8.26
N ALA A 251 -17.59 1.89 7.92
CA ALA A 251 -16.84 0.73 8.37
C ALA A 251 -15.41 0.75 7.82
N CYS A 252 -15.25 1.10 6.54
CA CYS A 252 -13.96 1.25 5.88
C CYS A 252 -13.15 2.41 6.47
N HIS A 253 -13.77 3.55 6.73
CA HIS A 253 -13.10 4.65 7.44
C HIS A 253 -12.62 4.22 8.84
N ASP A 254 -13.48 3.55 9.61
CA ASP A 254 -13.16 3.09 10.96
C ASP A 254 -12.17 1.91 10.98
N SER A 255 -12.04 1.16 9.89
CA SER A 255 -11.07 0.05 9.77
C SER A 255 -9.60 0.50 9.90
N TRP A 256 -9.33 1.78 9.65
CA TRP A 256 -8.01 2.37 9.86
C TRP A 256 -7.69 2.65 11.33
N LYS A 257 -8.69 2.63 12.23
CA LYS A 257 -8.53 2.82 13.67
C LYS A 257 -8.20 1.54 14.42
N VAL A 258 -8.34 0.38 13.79
CA VAL A 258 -8.00 -0.92 14.36
C VAL A 258 -6.48 -1.08 14.30
N SER A 259 -5.81 -1.08 15.45
CA SER A 259 -4.36 -1.26 15.58
C SER A 259 -3.94 -2.71 15.31
N ARG A 260 -2.74 -2.92 14.74
CA ARG A 260 -2.04 -4.22 14.78
C ARG A 260 -1.62 -4.54 16.22
N PRO A 261 -1.34 -5.82 16.56
CA PRO A 261 -0.62 -6.16 17.79
C PRO A 261 0.74 -5.43 17.90
N GLU A 262 1.44 -5.22 16.77
CA GLU A 262 2.66 -4.41 16.67
C GLU A 262 2.41 -2.90 16.90
N ASP A 263 1.23 -2.40 16.52
CA ASP A 263 0.82 -1.02 16.77
C ASP A 263 0.51 -0.86 18.28
N ASP A 264 0.00 -1.89 18.97
CA ASP A 264 -0.24 -1.83 20.42
C ASP A 264 1.07 -1.71 21.22
N GLU A 265 2.14 -2.40 20.79
CA GLU A 265 3.47 -2.28 21.39
C GLU A 265 4.06 -0.88 21.12
N LEU A 266 3.96 -0.38 19.88
CA LEU A 266 4.38 0.98 19.52
C LEU A 266 3.60 2.04 20.31
N ILE A 267 2.28 1.93 20.39
CA ILE A 267 1.42 2.86 21.15
C ILE A 267 1.82 2.86 22.62
N THR A 268 2.13 1.69 23.19
CA THR A 268 2.59 1.57 24.58
C THR A 268 3.91 2.30 24.78
N ALA A 269 4.88 2.09 23.87
CA ALA A 269 6.16 2.78 23.90
C ALA A 269 6.00 4.32 23.74
N LEU A 270 5.17 4.77 22.79
CA LEU A 270 4.89 6.19 22.56
C LEU A 270 4.23 6.84 23.79
N LYS A 271 3.25 6.17 24.41
CA LYS A 271 2.64 6.64 25.67
C LYS A 271 3.68 6.82 26.76
N PHE A 272 4.53 5.82 26.96
CA PHE A 272 5.55 5.82 28.01
C PHE A 272 6.60 6.92 27.81
N LEU A 273 7.05 7.14 26.58
CA LEU A 273 8.17 8.04 26.26
C LEU A 273 7.75 9.49 25.99
N SER A 274 6.47 9.73 25.70
CA SER A 274 6.00 11.07 25.37
C SER A 274 6.02 12.04 26.56
N ASN A 275 6.18 13.32 26.23
CA ASN A 275 5.93 14.41 27.18
C ASN A 275 4.43 14.76 27.26
N GLU A 276 4.07 15.75 28.09
CA GLU A 276 2.68 16.19 28.30
C GLU A 276 1.95 16.59 27.01
N ASN A 277 2.70 17.05 26.00
CA ASN A 277 2.18 17.44 24.68
C ASN A 277 2.21 16.30 23.65
N ARG A 278 2.32 15.04 24.10
CA ARG A 278 2.43 13.85 23.24
C ARG A 278 3.60 13.94 22.24
N THR A 279 4.70 14.60 22.62
CA THR A 279 5.90 14.68 21.80
C THR A 279 6.90 13.62 22.23
N VAL A 280 7.42 12.84 21.28
CA VAL A 280 8.42 11.78 21.51
C VAL A 280 9.72 12.11 20.79
N ILE A 281 10.87 11.82 21.39
CA ILE A 281 12.16 11.90 20.69
C ILE A 281 12.44 10.54 20.06
N ILE A 282 12.69 10.51 18.77
CA ILE A 282 12.85 9.28 18.00
C ILE A 282 14.22 9.28 17.33
N THR A 283 14.94 8.19 17.47
CA THR A 283 16.15 7.92 16.68
C THR A 283 16.06 6.53 16.06
N ILE A 284 16.57 6.41 14.84
CA ILE A 284 16.50 5.17 14.07
C ILE A 284 17.91 4.62 13.93
N ILE A 285 18.13 3.39 14.39
CA ILE A 285 19.44 2.75 14.50
C ILE A 285 19.50 1.45 13.69
N ASN A 286 20.66 1.19 13.10
CA ASN A 286 20.99 -0.08 12.45
C ASN A 286 22.23 -0.72 13.10
N LYS A 287 22.64 -1.89 12.59
CA LYS A 287 23.82 -2.62 13.05
C LYS A 287 25.07 -1.75 13.12
N SER A 288 25.32 -0.93 12.09
CA SER A 288 26.52 -0.09 12.00
C SER A 288 26.51 1.03 13.05
N ASP A 289 25.33 1.55 13.40
CA ASP A 289 25.19 2.55 14.46
C ASP A 289 25.47 1.97 15.85
N THR A 290 25.18 0.68 16.07
CA THR A 290 25.36 -0.02 17.35
C THR A 290 26.72 -0.72 17.51
N MET A 291 27.65 -0.58 16.56
CA MET A 291 29.03 -1.09 16.71
C MET A 291 29.79 -0.37 17.83
N GLU A 292 30.88 -0.97 18.30
CA GLU A 292 31.67 -0.43 19.42
C GLU A 292 32.16 1.01 19.13
N GLU A 293 32.58 1.27 17.90
CA GLU A 293 32.89 2.62 17.37
C GLU A 293 31.71 3.26 16.61
N GLY A 294 30.50 2.74 16.78
CA GLY A 294 29.29 3.17 16.10
C GLY A 294 28.74 4.50 16.63
N MET A 295 27.86 5.12 15.84
CA MET A 295 27.26 6.43 16.15
C MET A 295 26.43 6.44 17.42
N LEU A 296 25.84 5.31 17.83
CA LEU A 296 25.01 5.23 19.03
C LEU A 296 25.82 5.56 20.29
N ASN A 297 27.03 5.03 20.42
CA ASN A 297 27.89 5.30 21.57
C ASN A 297 28.30 6.78 21.64
N LEU A 298 28.58 7.40 20.48
CA LEU A 298 28.90 8.83 20.43
C LEU A 298 27.67 9.69 20.79
N PHE A 299 26.49 9.32 20.27
CA PHE A 299 25.23 9.99 20.58
C PHE A 299 24.91 9.95 22.08
N LEU A 300 25.02 8.77 22.71
CA LEU A 300 24.81 8.61 24.15
C LEU A 300 25.86 9.35 24.98
N LYS A 301 27.14 9.37 24.56
CA LYS A 301 28.18 10.19 25.20
C LYS A 301 27.86 11.68 25.11
N GLY A 302 27.32 12.13 23.98
CA GLY A 302 26.86 13.51 23.80
C GLY A 302 25.75 13.90 24.78
N LEU A 303 24.75 13.03 24.96
CA LEU A 303 23.66 13.27 25.91
C LEU A 303 24.13 13.24 27.37
N ARG A 304 25.02 12.30 27.74
CA ARG A 304 25.62 12.20 29.08
C ARG A 304 26.53 13.38 29.42
N GLY A 305 27.28 13.87 28.42
CA GLY A 305 28.23 14.98 28.59
C GLY A 305 27.62 16.36 28.39
N GLY A 306 26.40 16.45 27.84
CA GLY A 306 25.68 17.69 27.64
C GLY A 306 25.09 18.24 28.94
N LYS A 307 24.87 19.55 28.97
CA LYS A 307 24.28 20.22 30.15
C LYS A 307 22.79 19.89 30.22
N GLU A 308 22.39 19.19 31.28
CA GLU A 308 20.99 18.81 31.56
C GLU A 308 20.35 17.93 30.48
N THR A 309 21.12 17.08 29.80
CA THR A 309 20.61 16.22 28.72
C THR A 309 20.62 14.73 29.02
N ASP A 310 21.22 14.30 30.13
CA ASP A 310 21.40 12.88 30.47
C ASP A 310 20.05 12.14 30.61
N TYR A 311 19.08 12.77 31.27
CA TYR A 311 17.74 12.21 31.47
C TYR A 311 16.97 11.96 30.16
N LEU A 312 17.37 12.59 29.05
CA LEU A 312 16.70 12.42 27.76
C LEU A 312 16.93 11.02 27.19
N ILE A 313 17.97 10.29 27.62
CA ILE A 313 18.23 8.91 27.17
C ILE A 313 17.02 8.03 27.48
N ASP A 314 16.41 8.20 28.66
CA ASP A 314 15.23 7.45 29.10
C ASP A 314 13.93 7.88 28.40
N ARG A 315 13.98 8.94 27.58
CA ARG A 315 12.84 9.53 26.86
C ARG A 315 12.97 9.41 25.34
N ILE A 316 14.01 8.74 24.85
CA ILE A 316 14.23 8.50 23.43
C ILE A 316 13.73 7.11 23.06
N LEU A 317 12.92 7.04 22.00
CA LEU A 317 12.55 5.80 21.32
C LEU A 317 13.64 5.44 20.30
N PHE A 318 14.34 4.34 20.54
CA PHE A 318 15.36 3.78 19.65
C PHE A 318 14.73 2.75 18.73
N VAL A 319 14.46 3.15 17.49
CA VAL A 319 13.83 2.29 16.48
C VAL A 319 14.92 1.47 15.79
N ALA A 320 14.99 0.19 16.10
CA ALA A 320 15.94 -0.74 15.51
C ALA A 320 15.41 -1.31 14.20
N VAL A 321 16.17 -1.19 13.11
CA VAL A 321 15.76 -1.66 11.77
C VAL A 321 16.34 -3.02 11.39
N ASP A 322 17.12 -3.62 12.28
CA ASP A 322 17.64 -4.97 12.16
C ASP A 322 17.84 -5.62 13.53
N GLN A 323 17.87 -6.95 13.56
CA GLN A 323 17.95 -7.72 14.80
C GLN A 323 19.25 -7.48 15.59
N VAL A 324 20.37 -7.18 14.92
CA VAL A 324 21.63 -6.91 15.62
C VAL A 324 21.56 -5.57 16.36
N ALA A 325 20.96 -4.56 15.72
CA ALA A 325 20.69 -3.28 16.35
C ALA A 325 19.73 -3.42 17.53
N LEU A 326 18.67 -4.23 17.37
CA LEU A 326 17.69 -4.49 18.42
C LEU A 326 18.34 -5.15 19.64
N SER A 327 19.05 -6.28 19.45
CA SER A 327 19.70 -7.00 20.55
C SER A 327 20.64 -6.08 21.34
N ARG A 328 21.47 -5.30 20.65
CA ARG A 328 22.41 -4.38 21.29
C ARG A 328 21.74 -3.22 22.01
N CYS A 329 20.72 -2.64 21.39
CA CYS A 329 19.93 -1.60 22.02
C CYS A 329 19.32 -2.11 23.34
N THR A 330 18.77 -3.33 23.33
CA THR A 330 18.19 -3.99 24.50
C THR A 330 19.24 -4.34 25.55
N GLU A 331 20.41 -4.85 25.16
CA GLU A 331 21.55 -5.09 26.05
C GLU A 331 22.03 -3.81 26.75
N MET A 332 21.94 -2.68 26.06
CA MET A 332 22.24 -1.35 26.59
C MET A 332 21.12 -0.77 27.47
N GLN A 333 20.04 -1.51 27.69
CA GLN A 333 18.87 -1.11 28.49
C GLN A 333 18.20 0.18 28.00
N LEU A 334 18.16 0.39 26.68
CA LEU A 334 17.49 1.53 26.07
C LEU A 334 16.02 1.20 25.74
N ASN A 335 15.21 2.22 25.45
CA ASN A 335 13.83 2.04 25.01
C ASN A 335 13.77 1.68 23.52
N CYS A 336 13.92 0.39 23.24
CA CYS A 336 14.07 -0.12 21.87
C CYS A 336 12.73 -0.57 21.30
N TYR A 337 12.49 -0.26 20.02
CA TYR A 337 11.35 -0.77 19.27
C TYR A 337 11.85 -1.47 18.01
N ASN A 338 11.41 -2.71 17.80
CA ASN A 338 11.76 -3.49 16.62
C ASN A 338 10.90 -3.04 15.43
N LEU A 339 11.54 -2.45 14.43
CA LEU A 339 10.90 -2.19 13.16
C LEU A 339 11.19 -3.37 12.24
N GLU A 340 10.32 -4.39 12.26
CA GLU A 340 10.51 -5.59 11.45
C GLU A 340 10.53 -5.29 9.95
N MET A 341 11.64 -5.68 9.30
CA MET A 341 11.80 -5.72 7.85
C MET A 341 12.20 -7.13 7.45
N ASN A 342 11.29 -7.88 6.81
CA ASN A 342 11.57 -9.27 6.41
C ASN A 342 12.24 -9.43 5.05
N THR A 343 12.75 -8.36 4.45
CA THR A 343 13.56 -8.44 3.23
C THR A 343 14.76 -7.48 3.32
N ARG A 344 15.95 -8.10 3.27
CA ARG A 344 17.33 -7.54 3.36
C ARG A 344 17.91 -7.23 4.74
N ASN A 345 19.08 -7.83 4.94
CA ASN A 345 20.02 -7.55 6.01
C ASN A 345 20.63 -6.14 5.78
N LEU A 346 20.02 -5.10 6.37
CA LEU A 346 20.50 -3.69 6.35
C LEU A 346 21.72 -3.44 7.25
N SER A 347 22.51 -4.48 7.49
CA SER A 347 23.68 -4.48 8.38
C SER A 347 24.81 -3.54 7.95
N GLN A 348 24.72 -2.96 6.74
CA GLN A 348 25.66 -1.97 6.23
C GLN A 348 24.98 -0.60 6.18
N GLY A 349 25.57 0.39 6.86
CA GLY A 349 25.09 1.76 6.81
C GLY A 349 24.97 2.27 5.37
N PRO A 350 24.00 3.15 5.07
CA PRO A 350 23.70 3.55 3.69
C PRO A 350 24.88 4.28 3.05
N ILE A 351 25.37 3.76 1.92
CA ILE A 351 26.29 4.50 1.04
C ILE A 351 25.44 5.43 0.16
N PHE A 352 25.71 6.73 0.24
CA PHE A 352 25.02 7.75 -0.56
C PHE A 352 25.10 7.41 -2.06
N LYS A 353 23.96 7.33 -2.76
CA LYS A 353 23.81 6.94 -4.18
C LYS A 353 24.10 5.46 -4.55
N LYS A 354 23.86 4.49 -3.66
CA LYS A 354 23.73 3.06 -4.03
C LYS A 354 22.33 2.51 -3.75
N ASP A 355 22.00 1.37 -4.38
CA ASP A 355 20.75 0.63 -4.18
C ASP A 355 20.47 0.39 -2.69
N GLY A 356 19.23 0.63 -2.23
CA GLY A 356 18.83 0.59 -0.82
C GLY A 356 18.82 1.93 -0.07
N PHE A 357 19.37 3.01 -0.65
CA PHE A 357 19.34 4.35 -0.02
C PHE A 357 17.93 4.96 0.01
N VAL A 358 17.18 4.81 -1.09
CA VAL A 358 15.83 5.36 -1.24
C VAL A 358 14.82 4.57 -0.38
N ASP A 359 14.98 3.25 -0.28
CA ASP A 359 14.13 2.36 0.52
C ASP A 359 14.22 2.69 2.01
N ASN A 360 15.45 2.95 2.50
CA ASN A 360 15.68 3.45 3.86
C ASN A 360 15.04 4.82 4.11
N MET A 361 14.91 5.67 3.09
CA MET A 361 14.32 7.00 3.27
C MET A 361 12.79 6.92 3.40
N TRP A 362 12.14 6.10 2.56
CA TRP A 362 10.69 5.91 2.59
C TRP A 362 10.22 5.13 3.81
N MET A 363 10.98 4.13 4.26
CA MET A 363 10.67 3.38 5.48
C MET A 363 10.61 4.32 6.69
N LYS A 364 11.60 5.23 6.83
CA LYS A 364 11.60 6.25 7.89
C LYS A 364 10.38 7.16 7.78
N SER A 365 10.07 7.63 6.58
CA SER A 365 8.87 8.46 6.35
C SER A 365 7.57 7.73 6.69
N TYR A 366 7.47 6.43 6.40
CA TYR A 366 6.30 5.61 6.74
C TYR A 366 6.14 5.45 8.24
N PHE A 367 7.21 5.06 8.95
CA PHE A 367 7.19 4.93 10.42
C PHE A 367 6.80 6.25 11.09
N LEU A 368 7.43 7.36 10.69
CA LEU A 368 7.13 8.68 11.25
C LEU A 368 5.70 9.14 10.95
N ARG A 369 5.15 8.80 9.78
CA ARG A 369 3.73 9.03 9.47
C ARG A 369 2.82 8.19 10.35
N THR A 370 3.21 6.96 10.70
CA THR A 370 2.45 6.12 11.64
C THR A 370 2.42 6.75 13.03
N VAL A 371 3.53 7.30 13.53
CA VAL A 371 3.57 8.03 14.81
C VAL A 371 2.59 9.21 14.81
N LEU A 372 2.57 10.02 13.73
CA LEU A 372 1.63 11.15 13.59
C LEU A 372 0.18 10.68 13.58
N LYS A 373 -0.15 9.61 12.85
CA LYS A 373 -1.51 9.04 12.80
C LYS A 373 -2.03 8.61 14.17
N HIS A 374 -1.15 8.30 15.11
CA HIS A 374 -1.51 7.95 16.49
C HIS A 374 -1.62 9.19 17.41
N GLY A 375 -1.50 10.40 16.86
CA GLY A 375 -1.65 11.66 17.56
C GLY A 375 -0.42 12.07 18.39
N TYR A 376 0.78 11.60 18.01
CA TYR A 376 2.05 11.99 18.63
C TYR A 376 2.85 12.88 17.69
N SER A 377 3.37 13.98 18.23
CA SER A 377 4.41 14.77 17.56
C SER A 377 5.76 14.11 17.80
N PHE A 378 6.76 14.37 16.95
CA PHE A 378 8.08 13.81 17.17
C PHE A 378 9.21 14.79 16.90
N ILE A 379 10.31 14.56 17.62
CA ILE A 379 11.62 15.16 17.36
C ILE A 379 12.49 14.04 16.80
N PHE A 380 13.08 14.24 15.62
CA PHE A 380 13.93 13.23 15.00
C PHE A 380 15.30 13.79 14.65
N THR A 381 16.32 12.93 14.73
CA THR A 381 17.69 13.28 14.36
C THR A 381 17.96 12.86 12.92
N VAL A 382 18.58 13.76 12.13
CA VAL A 382 19.02 13.47 10.76
C VAL A 382 20.53 13.56 10.62
N ARG A 383 21.10 12.73 9.74
CA ARG A 383 22.42 12.97 9.17
C ARG A 383 22.29 14.01 8.04
N GLN A 384 23.21 14.97 8.01
CA GLN A 384 23.24 16.14 7.12
C GLN A 384 23.51 15.82 5.63
N SER A 385 23.18 14.62 5.14
CA SER A 385 23.32 14.27 3.72
C SER A 385 22.00 14.35 2.93
N VAL A 386 20.86 14.66 3.55
CA VAL A 386 19.53 14.45 2.92
C VAL A 386 18.74 15.73 2.59
N ILE A 387 19.25 16.93 2.89
CA ILE A 387 18.52 18.18 2.57
C ILE A 387 19.39 19.12 1.74
N VAL A 388 19.55 18.79 0.45
CA VAL A 388 19.85 19.82 -0.56
C VAL A 388 18.95 19.56 -1.76
N GLY A 389 17.73 20.09 -1.67
CA GLY A 389 16.72 20.07 -2.72
C GLY A 389 15.75 21.23 -2.53
N GLY A 390 16.24 22.46 -2.72
CA GLY A 390 15.40 23.65 -2.92
C GLY A 390 15.12 24.49 -1.67
N PHE A 391 16.02 25.43 -1.35
CA PHE A 391 15.76 26.88 -1.31
C PHE A 391 17.11 27.56 -1.04
N GLY A 392 17.51 28.47 -1.93
CA GLY A 392 18.82 29.08 -1.89
C GLY A 392 19.03 29.97 -0.67
N SER A 393 20.14 29.76 0.04
CA SER A 393 20.93 30.85 0.60
C SER A 393 22.35 30.36 0.85
N SER A 394 23.30 31.17 0.41
CA SER A 394 24.74 30.98 0.55
C SER A 394 25.19 31.06 2.02
N GLY A 395 25.91 30.06 2.50
CA GLY A 395 26.56 30.09 3.83
C GLY A 395 27.60 28.98 3.95
N ARG A 396 28.74 29.28 4.57
CA ARG A 396 29.96 28.44 4.69
C ARG A 396 29.70 27.05 5.28
N ARG A 397 30.51 26.09 4.80
CA ARG A 397 30.53 24.69 5.24
C ARG A 397 31.26 24.55 6.57
N ASP A 398 30.60 23.94 7.54
CA ASP A 398 31.20 23.07 8.55
C ASP A 398 30.54 21.69 8.48
N LYS A 399 31.35 20.63 8.56
CA LYS A 399 30.98 19.25 8.16
C LYS A 399 30.44 18.37 9.30
N ASN A 400 30.05 18.94 10.45
CA ASN A 400 29.69 18.16 11.64
C ASN A 400 28.36 18.58 12.33
N ASP A 401 27.43 19.21 11.61
CA ASP A 401 26.16 19.64 12.24
C ASP A 401 25.04 18.62 12.10
N HIS A 402 24.54 18.16 13.24
CA HIS A 402 23.26 17.45 13.36
C HIS A 402 22.13 18.49 13.53
N MET A 403 21.16 18.49 12.62
CA MET A 403 19.94 19.30 12.80
C MET A 403 18.85 18.48 13.50
N VAL A 404 18.16 19.13 14.43
CA VAL A 404 16.98 18.63 15.14
C VAL A 404 15.75 19.25 14.47
N GLY A 405 14.85 18.42 13.95
CA GLY A 405 13.57 18.86 13.37
C GLY A 405 12.39 18.50 14.28
N VAL A 406 11.43 19.41 14.43
CA VAL A 406 10.14 19.19 15.13
C VAL A 406 9.04 19.08 14.08
N CYS A 407 8.30 17.98 14.09
CA CYS A 407 7.13 17.79 13.22
C CYS A 407 5.87 17.56 14.04
N SER A 408 4.84 18.37 13.77
CA SER A 408 3.50 18.29 14.35
C SER A 408 2.45 18.24 13.23
N GLU A 409 1.27 17.66 13.48
CA GLU A 409 0.16 17.76 12.53
C GLU A 409 -0.24 19.23 12.29
N PRO A 410 -0.55 19.64 11.04
CA PRO A 410 -1.04 20.98 10.77
C PRO A 410 -2.42 21.18 11.44
N PRO A 411 -2.71 22.35 12.02
CA PRO A 411 -3.92 22.55 12.81
C PRO A 411 -5.26 22.44 12.07
N ASP A 412 -5.31 22.49 10.73
CA ASP A 412 -6.58 22.50 10.01
C ASP A 412 -6.47 21.75 8.67
N LEU A 413 -7.21 20.65 8.54
CA LEU A 413 -7.69 20.04 7.30
C LEU A 413 -8.84 19.08 7.67
N ILE A 414 -10.00 19.68 7.97
CA ILE A 414 -11.33 19.01 8.02
C ILE A 414 -11.82 18.78 6.60
#